data_AF-A0A2G9TTJ4-F1
#
_entry.id   AF-A0A2G9TTJ4-F1
#
_cell.length_a   1.000
_cell.length_b   1.000
_cell.length_c   1.000
_cell.angle_alpha   90.00
_cell.angle_beta   90.00
_cell.angle_gamma   90.00
#
_symmetry.space_group_name_H-M   'P 1'
#
loop_
_entity.id
_entity.type
_entity.pdbx_description
1 polymer ?
#
loop_
_entity_poly.entity_id
_entity_poly.type
_entity_poly.pdbx_seq_one_letter_code
_entity_poly.pdbx_strand_id
1 'polypeptide(L)' 'MPFGQMPVLEIDGKQLSQSFAIVRYLARKFGYAGKSAWEEAVVDSVGDQIKDYIYEIRPFVRAAAGLAPGDAEIL' A
#
# COMPACT_ATOMS: atom_id res chain seq x y z
N MET A 1 5.43 -7.61 -15.14
CA MET A 1 5.90 -6.57 -14.20
C MET A 1 5.74 -5.17 -14.83
N PRO A 2 4.53 -4.61 -14.90
CA PRO A 2 4.26 -3.36 -15.63
C PRO A 2 5.21 -2.19 -15.33
N PHE A 3 5.72 -2.09 -14.08
CA PHE A 3 6.63 -1.02 -13.66
C PHE A 3 7.96 -1.54 -13.09
N GLY A 4 8.32 -2.79 -13.35
CA GLY A 4 9.56 -3.39 -12.83
C GLY A 4 9.63 -3.51 -11.29
N GLN A 5 8.51 -3.34 -10.59
CA GLN A 5 8.41 -3.41 -9.13
C GLN A 5 7.36 -4.42 -8.67
N MET A 6 7.58 -5.03 -7.52
CA MET A 6 6.59 -5.83 -6.79
C MET A 6 5.85 -4.95 -5.77
N PRO A 7 4.60 -5.28 -5.41
CA PRO A 7 3.82 -6.46 -5.85
C PRO A 7 3.09 -6.28 -7.19
N VAL A 8 2.75 -7.40 -7.82
CA VAL A 8 1.89 -7.51 -9.02
C VAL A 8 0.87 -8.64 -8.80
N LEU A 9 -0.40 -8.34 -9.05
CA LEU A 9 -1.49 -9.32 -9.10
C LEU A 9 -1.72 -9.76 -10.55
N GLU A 10 -1.91 -11.05 -10.79
CA GLU A 10 -2.25 -11.59 -12.12
C GLU A 10 -3.61 -12.30 -12.06
N ILE A 11 -4.52 -11.95 -12.98
CA ILE A 11 -5.84 -12.57 -13.14
C ILE A 11 -6.06 -12.81 -14.63
N ASP A 12 -6.22 -14.08 -15.03
CA ASP A 12 -6.45 -14.48 -16.41
C ASP A 12 -5.41 -13.90 -17.39
N GLY A 13 -4.14 -13.93 -16.98
CA GLY A 13 -3.01 -13.38 -17.75
C GLY A 13 -2.93 -11.86 -17.78
N LYS A 14 -3.85 -11.12 -17.14
CA LYS A 14 -3.79 -9.66 -17.00
C LYS A 14 -3.07 -9.28 -15.71
N GLN A 15 -2.09 -8.40 -15.81
CA GLN A 15 -1.28 -7.94 -14.67
C GLN A 15 -1.74 -6.57 -14.15
N LEU A 16 -1.95 -6.48 -12.83
CA LEU A 16 -2.23 -5.26 -12.09
C LEU A 16 -1.09 -4.99 -11.10
N SER A 17 -0.37 -3.89 -11.29
CA SER A 17 0.67 -3.41 -10.36
C SER A 17 0.11 -2.46 -9.30
N GLN A 18 0.97 -2.04 -8.38
CA GLN A 18 0.70 -1.11 -7.27
C GLN A 18 -0.12 -1.74 -6.14
N SER A 19 0.50 -1.87 -4.96
CA SER A 19 -0.11 -2.52 -3.79
C SER A 19 -1.50 -1.97 -3.46
N PHE A 20 -1.67 -0.64 -3.43
CA PHE A 20 -2.95 0.00 -3.13
C PHE A 20 -4.02 -0.18 -4.23
N ALA A 21 -3.62 -0.28 -5.49
CA ALA A 21 -4.55 -0.60 -6.57
C ALA A 21 -5.03 -2.06 -6.50
N ILE A 22 -4.11 -2.97 -6.19
CA ILE A 22 -4.38 -4.41 -6.00
C ILE A 22 -5.36 -4.62 -4.84
N VAL A 23 -5.09 -4.07 -3.66
CA VAL A 23 -5.96 -4.27 -2.49
C VAL A 23 -7.34 -3.69 -2.71
N ARG A 24 -7.47 -2.51 -3.34
CA ARG A 24 -8.77 -1.91 -3.66
C ARG A 24 -9.56 -2.77 -4.66
N TYR A 25 -8.89 -3.29 -5.69
CA TYR A 25 -9.52 -4.18 -6.65
C TYR A 25 -10.09 -5.44 -5.97
N LEU A 26 -9.29 -6.10 -5.12
CA LEU A 26 -9.73 -7.30 -4.40
C LEU A 26 -10.80 -6.98 -3.36
N ALA A 27 -10.66 -5.86 -2.64
CA ALA A 27 -11.65 -5.41 -1.66
C ALA A 27 -13.02 -5.16 -2.31
N ARG A 28 -13.08 -4.53 -3.49
CA ARG A 28 -14.33 -4.36 -4.24
C ARG A 28 -14.89 -5.71 -4.70
N LYS A 29 -14.04 -6.59 -5.22
CA LYS A 29 -14.44 -7.93 -5.69
C LYS A 29 -15.07 -8.79 -4.59
N PHE A 30 -14.62 -8.64 -3.35
CA PHE A 30 -15.03 -9.47 -2.22
C PHE A 30 -15.87 -8.74 -1.16
N GLY A 31 -16.29 -7.49 -1.41
CA GLY A 31 -17.20 -6.76 -0.52
C GLY A 31 -16.56 -6.14 0.74
N TYR A 32 -15.26 -5.85 0.70
CA TYR A 32 -14.48 -5.24 1.78
C TYR A 32 -14.10 -3.77 1.55
N ALA A 33 -14.55 -3.16 0.45
CA ALA A 33 -14.18 -1.78 0.11
C ALA A 33 -15.01 -0.70 0.83
N GLY A 34 -16.15 -1.07 1.40
CA GLY A 34 -17.19 -0.14 1.90
C GLY A 34 -18.56 -0.53 1.34
N LYS A 35 -19.64 -0.07 1.96
CA LYS A 35 -21.02 -0.42 1.55
C LYS A 35 -21.68 0.64 0.66
N SER A 36 -21.03 1.78 0.47
CA SER A 36 -21.47 2.87 -0.41
C SER A 36 -20.28 3.57 -1.03
N ALA A 37 -20.51 4.34 -2.09
CA ALA A 37 -19.45 5.13 -2.72
C ALA A 37 -18.77 6.11 -1.75
N TRP A 38 -19.51 6.64 -0.78
CA TRP A 38 -18.94 7.50 0.26
C TRP A 38 -18.09 6.71 1.26
N GLU A 39 -18.55 5.54 1.70
CA GLU A 39 -17.75 4.66 2.57
C GLU A 39 -16.46 4.19 1.87
N GLU A 40 -16.52 3.85 0.58
CA GLU A 40 -15.32 3.54 -0.21
C GLU A 40 -14.34 4.71 -0.24
N ALA A 41 -14.83 5.94 -0.43
CA ALA A 41 -14.00 7.13 -0.41
C ALA A 41 -13.33 7.37 0.96
N VAL A 42 -14.03 7.08 2.06
CA VAL A 42 -13.47 7.16 3.41
C VAL A 42 -12.41 6.07 3.66
N VAL A 43 -12.65 4.84 3.19
CA VAL A 43 -11.65 3.76 3.26
C VAL A 43 -10.41 4.15 2.45
N ASP A 44 -10.60 4.70 1.26
CA ASP A 44 -9.51 5.17 0.41
C ASP A 44 -8.72 6.31 1.04
N SER A 45 -9.38 7.28 1.69
CA SER A 45 -8.68 8.38 2.34
C SER A 45 -7.83 7.92 3.52
N VAL A 46 -8.29 6.96 4.31
CA VAL A 46 -7.50 6.34 5.38
C VAL A 46 -6.33 5.54 4.80
N GLY A 47 -6.57 4.81 3.71
CA GLY A 47 -5.51 4.11 2.99
C GLY A 47 -4.40 5.03 2.50
N ASP A 48 -4.77 6.17 1.90
CA ASP A 48 -3.81 7.17 1.43
C ASP A 48 -3.07 7.85 2.61
N GLN A 49 -3.75 8.12 3.72
CA GLN A 49 -3.11 8.63 4.94
C GLN A 49 -2.05 7.66 5.49
N ILE A 50 -2.33 6.35 5.46
CA ILE A 50 -1.34 5.32 5.85
C ILE A 50 -0.13 5.34 4.91
N LYS A 51 -0.36 5.55 3.61
CA LYS A 51 0.72 5.63 2.62
C LYS A 51 1.63 6.84 2.87
N ASP A 52 1.05 8.00 3.19
CA ASP A 52 1.82 9.21 3.53
C ASP A 52 2.63 8.98 4.81
N TYR A 53 2.03 8.40 5.84
CA TYR A 53 2.72 8.02 7.08
C TYR A 53 3.89 7.06 6.82
N ILE A 54 3.69 5.98 6.04
CA ILE A 54 4.76 5.04 5.68
C ILE A 54 5.90 5.75 4.95
N TYR A 55 5.59 6.72 4.09
CA TYR A 55 6.59 7.51 3.39
C TYR A 55 7.40 8.38 4.36
N GLU A 56 6.73 9.03 5.32
CA GLU A 56 7.34 9.86 6.36
C GLU A 56 8.29 9.06 7.24
N ILE A 57 7.88 7.89 7.73
CA ILE A 57 8.70 7.05 8.61
C ILE A 57 9.71 6.17 7.86
N ARG A 58 9.75 6.23 6.52
CA ARG A 58 10.62 5.37 5.70
C ARG A 58 12.09 5.39 6.13
N PRO A 59 12.72 6.54 6.46
CA PRO A 59 14.11 6.54 6.93
C PRO A 59 14.30 5.71 8.21
N PHE A 60 13.40 5.89 9.18
CA PHE A 60 13.40 5.13 10.44
C PHE A 60 13.22 3.64 10.18
N VAL A 61 12.18 3.25 9.42
CA VAL A 61 11.91 1.83 9.12
C VAL A 61 13.10 1.17 8.42
N ARG A 62 13.76 1.88 7.49
CA ARG A 62 14.95 1.36 6.82
C ARG A 62 16.14 1.21 7.75
N ALA A 63 16.36 2.16 8.67
CA ALA A 63 17.42 2.07 9.68
C ALA A 63 17.15 0.90 10.65
N ALA A 64 15.95 0.83 11.23
CA ALA A 64 15.52 -0.24 12.13
C ALA A 64 15.59 -1.64 11.48
N ALA A 65 15.34 -1.75 10.17
CA ALA A 65 15.46 -3.00 9.42
C ALA A 65 16.89 -3.32 8.95
N GLY A 66 17.90 -2.50 9.27
CA GLY A 66 19.28 -2.67 8.80
C GLY A 66 19.49 -2.45 7.30
N LEU A 67 18.54 -1.79 6.63
CA LEU A 67 18.51 -1.52 5.18
C LEU A 67 19.04 -0.12 4.80
N ALA A 68 19.38 0.70 5.79
CA ALA A 68 20.02 2.00 5.64
C ALA A 68 20.82 2.33 6.91
N PRO A 69 21.86 3.19 6.82
CA PRO A 69 22.51 3.75 8.00
C PRO A 69 21.53 4.61 8.79
N GLY A 70 21.55 4.48 10.11
CA GLY A 70 20.75 5.26 11.04
C GLY A 70 20.71 4.56 12.40
N ASP A 71 20.67 5.33 13.48
CA ASP A 71 20.53 4.78 14.82
C ASP A 71 19.04 4.64 15.14
N ALA A 72 18.55 3.41 15.20
CA ALA A 72 17.16 3.12 15.53
C ALA A 72 16.85 3.35 17.02
N GLU A 73 17.87 3.57 17.86
CA GLU A 73 17.75 3.82 19.30
C GLU A 73 17.74 5.32 19.66
N ILE A 74 18.00 6.25 18.71
CA ILE A 74 18.08 7.71 18.95
C ILE A 74 16.73 8.46 18.72
N LEU A 75 15.58 7.78 18.83
CA LEU A 75 14.28 8.45 18.87
C LEU A 75 13.71 8.53 20.29
#